data_AF-A0A1I0KE51-F1
#
_entry.id   AF-A0A1I0KE51-F1
#
_cell.length_a   1.000
_cell.length_b   1.000
_cell.length_c   1.000
_cell.angle_alpha   90.00
_cell.angle_beta   90.00
_cell.angle_gamma   90.00
#
_symmetry.space_group_name_H-M   'P 1'
#
loop_
_entity.id
_entity.type
_entity.pdbx_description
1 polymer ?
#
loop_
_entity_poly.entity_id
_entity_poly.type
_entity_poly.pdbx_seq_one_letter_code
_entity_poly.pdbx_strand_id
1 'polypeptide(L)' 'MNKLRVRLNQVSDIVSFVAIANKCECDVDARCGSIVVDAKSLMGVMSMALCKEVDILFHGDACEEILQKMTPYAA' A
#
# COMPACT_ATOMS: atom_id res chain seq x y z
N MET A 1 11.33 -9.66 -3.68
CA MET A 1 9.91 -9.49 -3.33
C MET A 1 9.83 -9.00 -1.90
N ASN A 2 9.62 -7.70 -1.72
CA ASN A 2 9.42 -7.11 -0.40
C ASN A 2 7.92 -7.09 -0.08
N LYS A 3 7.60 -7.30 1.19
CA LYS A 3 6.22 -7.27 1.69
C LYS A 3 6.16 -6.41 2.94
N LEU A 4 5.17 -5.51 2.99
CA LEU A 4 4.87 -4.70 4.16
C LEU A 4 3.40 -4.89 4.52
N ARG A 5 3.08 -5.09 5.79
CA ARG A 5 1.69 -5.09 6.24
C ARG A 5 1.34 -3.74 6.80
N VAL A 6 0.22 -3.18 6.36
CA VAL A 6 -0.23 -1.84 6.77
C VAL A 6 -1.66 -1.82 7.30
N ARG A 7 -1.94 -0.83 8.16
CA ARG A 7 -3.30 -0.43 8.55
C ARG A 7 -3.55 1.01 8.09
N LEU A 8 -4.63 1.19 7.35
CA LEU A 8 -5.09 2.50 6.87
C LEU A 8 -6.38 2.82 7.63
N ASN A 9 -6.29 3.63 8.68
CA ASN A 9 -7.39 3.83 9.64
C ASN A 9 -8.36 4.93 9.17
N GLN A 10 -7.87 5.88 8.39
CA GLN A 10 -8.65 7.02 7.90
C GLN A 10 -8.46 7.21 6.39
N VAL A 11 -9.42 7.91 5.76
CA VAL A 11 -9.34 8.21 4.31
C VAL A 11 -8.09 9.02 3.97
N SER A 12 -7.62 9.88 4.87
CA SER A 12 -6.36 10.61 4.72
C SER A 12 -5.14 9.69 4.63
N ASP A 13 -5.15 8.56 5.34
CA ASP A 13 -4.07 7.57 5.28
C ASP A 13 -4.04 6.92 3.91
N ILE A 14 -5.22 6.57 3.37
CA ILE A 14 -5.36 5.99 2.03
C ILE A 14 -4.79 6.94 0.97
N VAL A 15 -5.20 8.21 0.98
CA VAL A 15 -4.73 9.21 0.01
C VAL A 15 -3.21 9.39 0.10
N SER A 16 -2.69 9.50 1.32
CA SER A 16 -1.26 9.70 1.57
C SER A 16 -0.43 8.47 1.17
N PHE A 17 -0.91 7.27 1.52
CA PHE A 17 -0.31 6.00 1.15
C PHE A 17 -0.23 5.84 -0.37
N VAL A 18 -1.33 6.08 -1.08
CA VAL A 18 -1.38 5.99 -2.54
C VAL A 18 -0.43 7.01 -3.18
N ALA A 19 -0.33 8.22 -2.64
CA ALA A 19 0.62 9.24 -3.11
C ALA A 19 2.09 8.81 -2.90
N ILE A 20 2.40 8.04 -1.86
CA ILE A 20 3.72 7.45 -1.63
C ILE A 20 3.96 6.27 -2.60
N ALA A 21 2.98 5.38 -2.77
CA ALA A 21 3.07 4.24 -3.68
C ALA A 21 3.28 4.66 -5.14
N ASN A 22 2.65 5.77 -5.57
CA ASN A 22 2.85 6.35 -6.90
C ASN A 22 4.29 6.84 -7.17
N LYS A 23 5.09 7.04 -6.11
CA LYS A 23 6.51 7.37 -6.25
C LYS A 23 7.40 6.14 -6.42
N CYS A 24 6.87 4.92 -6.27
CA CYS A 24 7.64 3.73 -6.66
C CYS A 24 7.64 3.60 -8.17
N GLU A 25 8.83 3.41 -8.73
CA GLU A 25 8.99 3.00 -10.13
C GLU A 25 8.53 1.56 -10.33
N CYS A 26 8.58 0.75 -9.27
CA CYS A 26 8.13 -0.63 -9.23
C CYS A 26 6.61 -0.77 -9.20
N ASP A 27 6.07 -1.91 -9.66
CA ASP A 27 4.67 -2.25 -9.42
C ASP A 27 4.44 -2.59 -7.95
N VAL A 28 3.33 -2.09 -7.41
CA VAL A 28 2.95 -2.25 -6.01
C VAL A 28 1.51 -2.75 -5.95
N ASP A 29 1.33 -3.95 -5.43
CA ASP A 29 0.00 -4.53 -5.20
C ASP A 29 -0.40 -4.38 -3.75
N ALA A 30 -1.69 -4.21 -3.52
CA ALA A 30 -2.29 -4.23 -2.21
C ALA A 30 -3.30 -5.39 -2.14
N ARG A 31 -3.10 -6.26 -1.15
CA ARG A 31 -3.82 -7.52 -0.99
C ARG A 31 -4.55 -7.58 0.34
N CYS A 32 -5.82 -7.97 0.28
CA CYS A 32 -6.63 -8.30 1.45
C CYS A 32 -7.32 -9.65 1.22
N GLY A 33 -6.82 -10.71 1.87
CA GLY A 33 -7.31 -12.07 1.65
C GLY A 33 -7.10 -12.55 0.22
N SER A 34 -8.19 -12.74 -0.53
CA SER A 34 -8.21 -13.12 -1.95
C SER A 34 -8.34 -11.92 -2.91
N ILE A 35 -8.56 -10.72 -2.40
CA ILE A 35 -8.67 -9.49 -3.20
C ILE A 35 -7.27 -8.91 -3.39
N VAL A 36 -6.93 -8.57 -4.64
CA VAL A 36 -5.69 -7.89 -5.01
C VAL A 36 -6.06 -6.73 -5.93
N VAL A 37 -5.51 -5.56 -5.66
CA VAL A 37 -5.67 -4.37 -6.49
C VAL A 37 -4.34 -3.62 -6.59
N ASP A 38 -4.25 -2.75 -7.58
CA ASP A 38 -3.14 -1.81 -7.73
C ASP A 38 -3.09 -0.83 -6.55
N ALA A 39 -1.99 -0.83 -5.81
CA ALA A 39 -1.76 0.03 -4.64
C ALA A 39 -1.53 1.51 -5.02
N LYS A 40 -1.29 1.81 -6.31
CA LYS A 40 -1.19 3.16 -6.86
C LYS A 40 -2.54 3.74 -7.27
N SER A 41 -3.58 2.90 -7.32
CA SER A 41 -4.95 3.33 -7.64
C SER A 41 -5.72 3.71 -6.38
N LEU A 42 -6.04 5.01 -6.22
CA LEU A 42 -6.85 5.47 -5.10
C LEU A 42 -8.20 4.76 -5.04
N MET A 43 -8.87 4.57 -6.19
CA MET A 43 -10.14 3.86 -6.26
C MET A 43 -9.98 2.39 -5.83
N GLY A 44 -8.91 1.73 -6.27
CA GLY A 44 -8.59 0.35 -5.88
C GLY A 44 -8.39 0.23 -4.38
N VAL A 45 -7.55 1.08 -3.79
CA VAL A 45 -7.27 1.04 -2.33
C VAL A 45 -8.49 1.43 -1.49
N MET A 46 -9.32 2.38 -1.94
CA MET A 46 -10.58 2.71 -1.26
C MET A 46 -11.55 1.52 -1.21
N SER A 47 -11.58 0.66 -2.24
CA SER A 47 -12.40 -0.56 -2.21
C SER A 47 -11.99 -1.55 -1.11
N MET A 48 -10.77 -1.40 -0.57
CA MET A 48 -10.22 -2.20 0.53
C MET A 48 -10.26 -1.49 1.88
N ALA A 49 -10.89 -0.32 2.00
CA ALA A 49 -10.98 0.44 3.26
C ALA A 49 -11.66 -0.35 4.41
N LEU A 50 -12.42 -1.40 4.09
CA LEU A 50 -13.06 -2.29 5.06
C LEU A 50 -12.11 -3.36 5.62
N CYS A 51 -10.93 -3.53 5.03
CA CYS A 51 -9.93 -4.48 5.48
C CYS A 51 -9.17 -3.93 6.69
N LYS A 52 -9.11 -4.72 7.78
CA LYS A 52 -8.35 -4.35 8.98
C LYS A 52 -6.84 -4.19 8.71
N GLU A 53 -6.30 -5.06 7.87
CA GLU A 53 -4.89 -5.07 7.49
C GLU A 53 -4.79 -5.36 5.99
N VAL A 54 -3.85 -4.70 5.33
CA VAL A 54 -3.58 -4.86 3.91
C VAL A 54 -2.11 -5.24 3.74
N ASP A 55 -1.88 -6.28 2.95
CA ASP A 55 -0.54 -6.74 2.59
C ASP A 55 -0.10 -5.98 1.32
N ILE A 56 0.96 -5.19 1.42
CA ILE A 56 1.58 -4.45 0.32
C ILE A 56 2.73 -5.29 -0.24
N LEU A 57 2.70 -5.54 -1.55
CA LEU A 57 3.63 -6.41 -2.26
C LEU A 57 4.36 -5.58 -3.32
N PHE A 58 5.68 -5.57 -3.26
CA PHE A 58 6.53 -4.85 -4.23
C PHE A 58 7.13 -5.83 -5.23
N HIS A 59 6.87 -5.60 -6.51
CA HIS A 59 7.35 -6.42 -7.64
C HIS A 59 8.65 -5.87 -8.23
N GLY A 60 9.64 -5.65 -7.36
CA GLY A 60 10.95 -5.12 -7.72
C GLY A 60 11.73 -4.71 -6.48
N ASP A 61 12.81 -3.94 -6.69
CA ASP A 61 13.52 -3.31 -5.60
C ASP A 61 12.72 -2.11 -5.09
N ALA A 62 12.00 -2.34 -3.99
CA ALA A 62 11.34 -1.26 -3.28
C ALA A 62 12.41 -0.29 -2.76
N CYS A 63 12.34 0.97 -3.19
CA CYS A 63 13.26 2.00 -2.72
C CYS A 63 13.14 2.12 -1.19
N GLU A 64 14.26 2.07 -0.47
CA GLU A 64 14.30 2.11 0.99
C GLU A 64 13.61 3.37 1.55
N GLU A 65 13.70 4.48 0.80
CA GLU A 65 13.00 5.73 1.10
C GLU A 65 11.46 5.58 1.09
N ILE A 66 10.92 4.76 0.18
CA ILE A 66 9.48 4.49 0.10
C ILE A 66 9.03 3.65 1.28
N LEU A 67 9.81 2.62 1.64
CA LEU A 67 9.54 1.79 2.80
C LEU A 67 9.56 2.61 4.10
N GLN A 68 10.49 3.54 4.24
CA GLN A 68 10.53 4.47 5.38
C GLN A 68 9.30 5.38 5.42
N LYS A 69 8.87 5.92 4.27
CA LYS A 69 7.65 6.75 4.19
C LYS A 69 6.37 5.96 4.49
N MET A 70 6.37 4.65 4.25
CA MET A 70 5.25 3.76 4.55
C MET A 70 5.26 3.20 5.99
N THR A 71 6.36 3.36 6.73
CA THR A 71 6.51 2.89 8.12
C THR A 71 5.42 3.40 9.08
N PRO A 72 4.91 4.64 8.99
CA PRO A 72 3.82 5.11 9.84
C PRO A 72 2.52 4.29 9.72
N TYR A 73 2.35 3.57 8.62
CA TYR A 73 1.18 2.74 8.38
C TYR A 73 1.42 1.26 8.76
N ALA A 74 2.63 0.89 9.19
CA ALA A 74 2.96 -0.51 9.50
C ALA A 74 2.03 -1.08 10.60
N ALA A 75 1.50 -2.28 10.35
CA ALA A 75 0.52 -2.98 11.19
C ALA A 75 1.14 -3.74 12.37
#